data_AF-K4RG45-F1
#
_entry.id   AF-K4RG45-F1
#
_cell.length_a   1.000
_cell.length_b   1.000
_cell.length_c   1.000
_cell.angle_alpha   90.00
_cell.angle_beta   90.00
_cell.angle_gamma   90.00
#
_symmetry.space_group_name_H-M   'P 1'
#
loop_
_entity.id
_entity.type
_entity.pdbx_description
1 polymer ?
#
loop_
_entity_poly.entity_id
_entity_poly.type
_entity_poly.pdbx_seq_one_letter_code
_entity_poly.pdbx_strand_id
1 'polypeptide(L)'
;MVSAGFVITNSEVGAGAYTITPRAVIQVCRNGLTETKDVMRAVHLGGRQDQGVVSWSGQTQRKTLELITSKTTDAVRTFLSREYVEAKVSAMEAAAGKALDEPTKTIEHVTKTLSIGNETKDRILAHFIRGGQMTAGGVMQAVTSTAQTLTDADQAAALEALALPALTTAAAHG
;
A
#
# COMPACT_ATOMS: atom_id res chain seq x y z
N MET A 1 11.70 -11.51 -5.21
CA MET A 1 10.52 -11.91 -6.00
C MET A 1 9.56 -10.72 -6.09
N VAL A 2 8.98 -10.44 -7.25
CA VAL A 2 7.89 -9.46 -7.38
C VAL A 2 6.69 -10.20 -7.93
N SER A 3 5.59 -10.20 -7.19
CA SER A 3 4.29 -10.70 -7.65
C SER A 3 3.35 -9.52 -7.81
N ALA A 4 2.56 -9.47 -8.87
CA ALA A 4 1.56 -8.43 -9.09
C ALA A 4 0.18 -9.06 -9.22
N GLY A 5 -0.84 -8.35 -8.74
CA GLY A 5 -2.22 -8.78 -8.68
C GLY A 5 -3.16 -7.61 -8.40
N PHE A 6 -4.36 -7.90 -7.93
CA PHE A 6 -5.35 -6.90 -7.57
C PHE A 6 -6.30 -7.45 -6.50
N VAL A 7 -6.89 -6.55 -5.72
CA VAL A 7 -7.92 -6.82 -4.74
C VAL A 7 -9.23 -6.24 -5.25
N ILE A 8 -10.30 -7.04 -5.18
CA ILE A 8 -11.66 -6.58 -5.45
C ILE A 8 -12.40 -6.52 -4.12
N THR A 9 -12.96 -5.36 -3.77
CA THR A 9 -13.83 -5.22 -2.60
C THR A 9 -15.21 -4.73 -3.02
N ASN A 10 -16.26 -5.23 -2.37
CA ASN A 10 -17.64 -4.78 -2.54
C ASN A 10 -18.06 -4.01 -1.29
N SER A 11 -18.82 -2.94 -1.48
CA SER A 11 -19.50 -2.23 -0.40
C SER A 11 -20.58 -3.12 0.23
N GLU A 12 -20.40 -3.48 1.50
CA GLU A 12 -21.32 -4.30 2.32
C GLU A 12 -22.76 -3.75 2.37
N VAL A 13 -22.98 -2.46 2.09
CA VAL A 13 -24.31 -1.82 2.05
C VAL A 13 -25.08 -2.03 0.72
N GLY A 14 -24.60 -2.89 -0.19
CA GLY A 14 -25.40 -3.37 -1.33
C GLY A 14 -25.67 -2.33 -2.42
N ALA A 15 -25.00 -1.17 -2.40
CA ALA A 15 -25.23 -0.09 -3.37
C ALA A 15 -24.53 -0.30 -4.73
N GLY A 16 -24.06 -1.51 -5.04
CA GLY A 16 -23.44 -1.86 -6.33
C GLY A 16 -22.05 -1.25 -6.57
N ALA A 17 -21.48 -0.54 -5.59
CA ALA A 17 -20.13 0.01 -5.65
C ALA A 17 -19.12 -1.08 -5.29
N TYR A 18 -18.22 -1.37 -6.22
CA TYR A 18 -17.05 -2.20 -5.99
C TYR A 18 -15.78 -1.44 -6.40
N THR A 19 -14.69 -1.82 -5.76
CA THR A 19 -13.38 -1.21 -5.90
C THR A 19 -12.42 -2.24 -6.45
N ILE A 20 -11.62 -1.84 -7.44
CA ILE A 20 -10.45 -2.62 -7.87
C ILE A 20 -9.21 -1.87 -7.46
N THR A 21 -8.39 -2.53 -6.67
CA THR A 21 -7.14 -1.99 -6.16
C THR A 21 -5.99 -2.84 -6.67
N PRO A 22 -5.09 -2.33 -7.50
CA PRO A 22 -3.90 -3.09 -7.87
C PRO A 22 -2.99 -3.31 -6.68
N ARG A 23 -2.45 -4.52 -6.59
CA ARG A 23 -1.61 -4.99 -5.50
C ARG A 23 -0.31 -5.53 -6.05
N ALA A 24 0.81 -5.08 -5.52
CA ALA A 24 2.09 -5.70 -5.78
C ALA A 24 2.63 -6.23 -4.47
N VAL A 25 3.16 -7.44 -4.54
CA VAL A 25 3.92 -8.09 -3.49
C VAL A 25 5.37 -8.02 -3.90
N ILE A 26 6.06 -7.02 -3.36
CA ILE A 26 7.48 -6.83 -3.67
C ILE A 26 8.25 -7.39 -2.48
N GLN A 27 9.08 -8.38 -2.76
CA GLN A 27 10.08 -8.81 -1.82
C GLN A 27 11.25 -7.81 -1.89
N VAL A 28 11.16 -6.75 -1.08
CA VAL A 28 12.13 -5.64 -1.13
C VAL A 28 13.47 -6.05 -0.51
N CYS A 29 13.56 -7.20 0.17
CA CYS A 29 14.71 -7.52 1.01
C CYS A 29 15.08 -9.01 1.06
N ARG A 30 16.38 -9.31 1.15
CA ARG A 30 16.92 -10.67 1.38
C ARG A 30 16.55 -11.25 2.76
N ASN A 31 16.11 -10.41 3.70
CA ASN A 31 15.56 -10.77 5.02
C ASN A 31 14.07 -11.14 5.00
N GLY A 32 13.49 -11.47 3.84
CA GLY A 32 12.19 -12.15 3.77
C GLY A 32 10.95 -11.26 3.84
N LEU A 33 11.09 -9.93 3.75
CA LEU A 33 9.94 -9.03 3.70
C LEU A 33 9.08 -9.35 2.47
N THR A 34 7.82 -9.71 2.69
CA THR A 34 6.81 -9.93 1.64
C THR A 34 5.72 -8.88 1.83
N GLU A 35 5.98 -7.66 1.39
CA GLU A 35 5.02 -6.56 1.54
C GLU A 35 3.90 -6.73 0.54
N THR A 36 2.72 -7.14 1.02
CA THR A 36 1.55 -7.35 0.17
C THR A 36 0.76 -6.05 0.19
N LYS A 37 1.16 -5.03 -0.59
CA LYS A 37 0.51 -3.71 -0.51
C LYS A 37 -0.16 -3.30 -1.80
N ASP A 38 -1.37 -2.81 -1.63
CA ASP A 38 -2.17 -2.13 -2.64
C ASP A 38 -1.40 -0.88 -3.09
N VAL A 39 -0.81 -0.93 -4.28
CA VAL A 39 0.13 0.10 -4.77
C VAL A 39 -0.60 1.39 -5.14
N MET A 40 -1.94 1.39 -5.09
CA MET A 40 -2.73 2.52 -5.57
C MET A 40 -4.05 2.72 -4.85
N ARG A 41 -4.58 3.92 -5.10
CA ARG A 41 -5.96 4.32 -4.89
C ARG A 41 -6.93 3.33 -5.54
N ALA A 42 -7.84 2.82 -4.72
CA ALA A 42 -9.11 2.23 -5.09
C ALA A 42 -9.71 2.89 -6.34
N VAL A 43 -9.83 2.15 -7.46
CA VAL A 43 -10.66 2.61 -8.58
C VAL A 43 -12.09 2.17 -8.28
N HIS A 44 -12.95 3.13 -7.93
CA HIS A 44 -14.38 2.90 -7.78
C HIS A 44 -14.99 2.74 -9.17
N LEU A 45 -15.22 1.49 -9.57
CA LEU A 45 -15.75 1.18 -10.90
C LEU A 45 -17.28 1.02 -10.89
N GLY A 46 -17.86 0.80 -9.71
CA GLY A 46 -19.31 0.78 -9.51
C GLY A 46 -19.87 2.17 -9.19
N GLY A 47 -20.99 2.51 -9.84
CA GLY A 47 -21.82 3.64 -9.42
C GLY A 47 -22.79 3.20 -8.33
N ARG A 48 -23.29 4.15 -7.52
CA ARG A 48 -24.42 3.89 -6.63
C ARG A 48 -25.59 3.39 -7.48
N GLN A 49 -26.10 2.19 -7.19
CA GLN A 49 -27.45 1.86 -7.62
C GLN A 49 -28.42 2.64 -6.75
N ASP A 50 -29.04 3.66 -7.32
CA ASP A 50 -30.13 4.35 -6.65
C ASP A 50 -31.24 3.34 -6.37
N GLN A 51 -31.70 3.30 -5.12
CA GLN A 51 -33.02 2.79 -4.77
C GLN A 51 -34.07 3.81 -5.25
N GLY A 52 -34.15 3.99 -6.56
CA GLY A 52 -35.11 4.85 -7.23
C GLY A 52 -36.37 4.08 -7.62
N VAL A 53 -37.43 4.80 -8.00
CA VAL A 53 -38.71 4.24 -8.47
C VAL A 53 -38.57 3.42 -9.76
N VAL A 54 -37.46 3.57 -10.47
CA VAL A 54 -37.20 2.90 -11.76
C VAL A 54 -36.70 1.47 -11.53
N SER A 55 -37.54 0.49 -11.88
CA SER A 55 -37.12 -0.91 -11.99
C SER A 55 -36.35 -1.11 -13.29
N TRP A 56 -35.03 -1.24 -13.19
CA TRP A 56 -34.16 -1.45 -14.35
C TRP A 56 -34.42 -2.81 -14.99
N SER A 57 -34.55 -2.82 -16.32
CA SER A 57 -34.73 -4.05 -17.09
C SER A 57 -33.53 -5.00 -16.93
N GLY A 58 -33.76 -6.31 -17.12
CA GLY A 58 -32.66 -7.28 -17.17
C GLY A 58 -31.64 -6.99 -18.28
N GLN A 59 -32.03 -6.31 -19.36
CA GLN A 59 -31.11 -5.86 -20.40
C GLN A 59 -30.16 -4.77 -19.88
N THR A 60 -30.67 -3.80 -19.12
CA THR A 60 -29.87 -2.74 -18.51
C THR A 60 -28.87 -3.32 -17.51
N GLN A 61 -29.32 -4.25 -16.66
CA GLN A 61 -28.46 -4.90 -15.68
C GLN A 61 -27.30 -5.66 -16.35
N ARG A 62 -27.56 -6.39 -17.45
CA ARG A 62 -26.52 -7.09 -18.23
C ARG A 62 -25.49 -6.12 -18.82
N LYS A 63 -25.93 -5.02 -19.44
CA LYS A 63 -25.02 -4.00 -19.99
C LYS A 63 -24.15 -3.35 -18.91
N THR A 64 -24.70 -3.12 -17.72
CA THR A 64 -23.92 -2.64 -16.58
C THR A 64 -22.84 -3.64 -16.19
N LEU A 65 -23.15 -4.93 -16.12
CA LEU A 65 -22.18 -5.97 -15.81
C LEU A 65 -21.07 -6.07 -16.89
N GLU A 66 -21.43 -5.94 -18.17
CA GLU A 66 -20.47 -5.92 -19.29
C GLU A 66 -19.51 -4.72 -19.18
N LEU A 67 -20.02 -3.53 -18.85
CA LEU A 67 -19.21 -2.33 -18.63
C LEU A 67 -18.25 -2.51 -17.45
N ILE A 68 -18.76 -3.05 -16.33
CA ILE A 68 -17.98 -3.39 -15.14
C ILE A 68 -16.84 -4.33 -15.50
N THR A 69 -17.13 -5.40 -16.24
CA THR A 69 -16.16 -6.41 -16.67
C THR A 69 -15.11 -5.80 -17.60
N SER A 70 -15.52 -4.93 -18.53
CA SER A 70 -14.60 -4.27 -19.46
C SER A 70 -13.64 -3.34 -18.71
N LYS A 71 -14.16 -2.46 -17.85
CA LYS A 71 -13.34 -1.58 -17.02
C LYS A 71 -12.38 -2.36 -16.11
N THR A 72 -12.84 -3.48 -15.57
CA THR A 72 -12.00 -4.39 -14.76
C THR A 72 -10.86 -4.95 -15.59
N THR A 73 -11.16 -5.42 -16.79
CA THR A 73 -10.15 -5.98 -17.71
C THR A 73 -9.11 -4.93 -18.09
N ASP A 74 -9.53 -3.71 -18.41
CA ASP A 74 -8.63 -2.60 -18.75
C ASP A 74 -7.73 -2.20 -17.57
N ALA A 75 -8.31 -2.14 -16.36
CA ALA A 75 -7.57 -1.86 -15.13
C ALA A 75 -6.52 -2.95 -14.88
N VAL A 76 -6.91 -4.22 -14.91
CA VAL A 76 -5.99 -5.36 -14.73
C VAL A 76 -4.87 -5.33 -15.77
N ARG A 77 -5.20 -5.11 -17.05
CA ARG A 77 -4.21 -5.04 -18.13
C ARG A 77 -3.20 -3.92 -17.91
N THR A 78 -3.66 -2.76 -17.45
CA THR A 78 -2.80 -1.61 -17.15
C THR A 78 -1.90 -1.91 -15.97
N PHE A 79 -2.45 -2.42 -14.87
CA PHE A 79 -1.71 -2.61 -13.63
C PHE A 79 -0.72 -3.77 -13.66
N LEU A 80 -0.96 -4.76 -14.51
CA LEU A 80 -0.08 -5.91 -14.70
C LEU A 80 0.82 -5.75 -15.94
N SER A 81 0.80 -4.58 -16.60
CA SER A 81 1.73 -4.30 -17.69
C SER A 81 3.16 -4.24 -17.13
N ARG A 82 4.12 -4.74 -17.92
CA ARG A 82 5.54 -4.72 -17.57
C ARG A 82 6.00 -3.30 -17.27
N GLU A 83 5.67 -2.38 -18.17
CA GLU A 83 6.08 -0.98 -18.11
C GLU A 83 5.56 -0.32 -16.82
N TYR A 84 4.32 -0.61 -16.46
CA TYR A 84 3.71 -0.10 -15.24
C TYR A 84 4.40 -0.63 -13.98
N VAL A 85 4.61 -1.95 -13.90
CA VAL A 85 5.27 -2.59 -12.75
C VAL A 85 6.72 -2.12 -12.63
N GLU A 86 7.48 -2.09 -13.72
CA GLU A 86 8.87 -1.62 -13.76
C GLU A 86 8.96 -0.16 -13.29
N ALA A 87 8.09 0.73 -13.79
CA ALA A 87 8.07 2.12 -13.35
C ALA A 87 7.78 2.27 -11.85
N LYS A 88 6.92 1.43 -11.28
CA LYS A 88 6.62 1.44 -9.84
C LYS A 88 7.76 0.89 -9.00
N VAL A 89 8.40 -0.19 -9.43
CA VAL A 89 9.58 -0.74 -8.75
C VAL A 89 10.69 0.30 -8.74
N SER A 90 11.02 0.91 -9.89
CA SER A 90 12.05 1.94 -9.97
C SER A 90 11.75 3.16 -9.10
N ALA A 91 10.49 3.60 -9.03
CA ALA A 91 10.11 4.70 -8.14
C ALA A 91 10.31 4.35 -6.65
N MET A 92 9.99 3.12 -6.26
CA MET A 92 10.20 2.64 -4.88
C MET A 92 11.69 2.48 -4.55
N GLU A 93 12.49 1.94 -5.47
CA GLU A 93 13.94 1.79 -5.31
C GLU A 93 14.61 3.16 -5.17
N ALA A 94 14.23 4.14 -6.00
CA ALA A 94 14.74 5.51 -5.92
C ALA A 94 14.42 6.16 -4.56
N ALA A 95 13.18 6.02 -4.08
CA ALA A 95 12.80 6.52 -2.76
C ALA A 95 13.58 5.80 -1.64
N ALA A 96 13.72 4.48 -1.72
CA ALA A 96 14.41 3.69 -0.71
C ALA A 96 15.91 3.97 -0.64
N GLY A 97 16.52 4.30 -1.79
CA GLY A 97 17.94 4.65 -1.89
C GLY A 97 18.29 6.06 -1.41
N LYS A 98 17.30 6.91 -1.10
CA LYS A 98 17.59 8.28 -0.65
C LYS A 98 18.30 8.27 0.70
N ALA A 99 19.51 8.81 0.73
CA ALA A 99 20.31 8.95 1.95
C ALA A 99 19.64 9.94 2.91
N LEU A 100 19.85 9.73 4.22
CA LEU A 100 19.35 10.61 5.27
C LEU A 100 20.53 11.25 6.02
N ASP A 101 20.63 12.57 5.98
CA ASP A 101 21.65 13.31 6.74
C ASP A 101 21.32 13.31 8.24
N GLU A 102 20.04 13.42 8.58
CA GLU A 102 19.55 13.48 9.97
C GLU A 102 18.51 12.37 10.24
N PRO A 103 18.93 11.10 10.36
CA PRO A 103 18.00 9.97 10.45
C PRO A 103 17.12 10.02 11.70
N THR A 104 17.64 10.47 12.85
CA THR A 104 16.87 10.56 14.09
C THR A 104 15.72 11.56 13.96
N LYS A 105 15.98 12.75 13.40
CA LYS A 105 14.94 13.75 13.13
C LYS A 105 13.95 13.27 12.08
N THR A 106 14.43 12.55 11.06
CA THR A 106 13.58 11.95 10.05
C THR A 106 12.62 10.93 10.66
N ILE A 107 13.10 10.05 11.55
CA ILE A 107 12.27 9.07 12.25
C ILE A 107 11.25 9.78 13.16
N GLU A 108 11.65 10.84 13.86
CA GLU A 108 10.72 11.65 14.66
C GLU A 108 9.61 12.28 13.79
N HIS A 109 9.98 12.87 12.64
CA HIS A 109 9.01 13.42 11.70
C HIS A 109 8.05 12.37 11.15
N VAL A 110 8.59 11.22 10.72
CA VAL A 110 7.80 10.09 10.20
C VAL A 110 6.82 9.59 11.25
N THR A 111 7.29 9.29 12.46
CA THR A 111 6.44 8.75 13.52
C THR A 111 5.35 9.73 13.96
N LYS A 112 5.68 11.03 14.02
CA LYS A 112 4.69 12.08 14.28
C LYS A 112 3.64 12.18 13.17
N THR A 113 4.07 12.15 11.90
CA THR A 113 3.18 12.26 10.74
C THR A 113 2.23 11.07 10.62
N LEU A 114 2.70 9.89 11.01
CA LEU A 114 1.93 8.64 10.96
C LEU A 114 1.24 8.30 12.29
N SER A 115 1.23 9.22 13.25
CA SER A 115 0.62 9.03 14.58
C SER A 115 1.12 7.77 15.31
N ILE A 116 2.39 7.42 15.14
CA ILE A 116 3.04 6.30 15.83
C ILE A 116 3.44 6.74 17.23
N GLY A 117 3.08 5.94 18.25
CA GLY A 117 3.38 6.24 19.65
C GLY A 117 4.88 6.24 19.98
N ASN A 118 5.26 6.94 21.06
CA ASN A 118 6.66 7.13 21.46
C ASN A 118 7.39 5.81 21.75
N GLU A 119 6.75 4.84 22.41
CA GLU A 119 7.36 3.55 22.69
C GLU A 119 7.73 2.81 21.39
N THR A 120 6.82 2.79 20.42
CA THR A 120 7.05 2.19 19.10
C THR A 120 8.11 2.96 18.32
N LYS A 121 8.14 4.30 18.41
CA LYS A 121 9.20 5.12 17.81
C LYS A 121 10.59 4.74 18.33
N ASP A 122 10.74 4.56 19.64
CA ASP A 122 12.04 4.20 20.24
C ASP A 122 12.51 2.81 19.78
N ARG A 123 11.57 1.87 19.63
CA ARG A 123 11.85 0.56 19.01
C ARG A 123 12.27 0.70 17.54
N ILE A 124 11.54 1.50 16.76
CA ILE A 124 11.90 1.77 15.36
C ILE A 124 13.32 2.35 15.28
N LEU A 125 13.66 3.32 16.12
CA LEU A 125 15.00 3.90 16.15
C LEU A 125 16.06 2.84 16.50
N ALA A 126 15.81 1.97 17.48
CA ALA A 126 16.71 0.88 17.82
C ALA A 126 16.90 -0.11 16.66
N HIS A 127 15.83 -0.48 15.95
CA HIS A 127 15.90 -1.35 14.78
C HIS A 127 16.63 -0.67 13.60
N PHE A 128 16.43 0.63 13.40
CA PHE A 128 17.12 1.41 12.38
C PHE A 128 18.64 1.42 12.62
N ILE A 129 19.06 1.71 13.85
CA ILE A 129 20.48 1.72 14.24
C ILE A 129 21.11 0.34 14.04
N ARG A 130 20.42 -0.73 14.46
CA ARG A 130 20.89 -2.12 14.24
C ARG A 130 20.97 -2.49 12.77
N GLY A 131 20.06 -1.97 11.95
CA GLY A 131 20.03 -2.21 10.50
C GLY A 131 21.14 -1.50 9.74
N GLY A 132 21.65 -0.38 10.26
CA GLY A 132 22.83 0.32 9.71
C GLY A 132 22.63 0.95 8.32
N GLN A 133 21.39 1.00 7.83
CA GLN A 133 21.06 1.58 6.52
C GLN A 133 20.58 3.02 6.68
N MET A 134 21.46 3.98 6.41
CA MET A 134 21.22 5.42 6.57
C MET A 134 20.39 6.02 5.42
N THR A 135 19.27 5.39 5.12
CA THR A 135 18.40 5.74 3.98
C THR A 135 16.93 5.73 4.38
N ALA A 136 16.07 6.35 3.58
CA ALA A 136 14.61 6.25 3.74
C ALA A 136 14.13 4.79 3.67
N GLY A 137 14.80 3.95 2.87
CA GLY A 137 14.59 2.50 2.87
C GLY A 137 14.91 1.86 4.22
N GLY A 138 15.99 2.28 4.89
CA GLY A 138 16.31 1.84 6.25
C GLY A 138 15.23 2.16 7.28
N VAL A 139 14.59 3.33 7.17
CA VAL A 139 13.44 3.69 8.04
C VAL A 139 12.26 2.75 7.82
N MET A 140 11.93 2.46 6.55
CA MET A 140 10.90 1.48 6.22
C MET A 140 11.21 0.09 6.79
N GLN A 141 12.44 -0.39 6.66
CA GLN A 141 12.87 -1.68 7.24
C GLN A 141 12.76 -1.69 8.76
N ALA A 142 13.06 -0.58 9.42
CA ALA A 142 12.97 -0.47 10.86
C ALA A 142 11.51 -0.57 11.35
N VAL A 143 10.56 0.01 10.61
CA VAL A 143 9.12 -0.11 10.88
C VAL A 143 8.66 -1.57 10.78
N THR A 144 8.96 -2.24 9.67
CA THR A 144 8.54 -3.64 9.46
C THR A 144 9.23 -4.60 10.42
N SER A 145 10.52 -4.38 10.70
CA SER A 145 11.25 -5.16 11.69
C SER A 145 10.70 -4.95 13.11
N THR A 146 10.21 -3.76 13.44
CA THR A 146 9.52 -3.51 14.71
C THR A 146 8.18 -4.24 14.75
N ALA A 147 7.39 -4.20 13.68
CA ALA A 147 6.10 -4.88 13.59
C ALA A 147 6.21 -6.39 13.88
N GLN A 148 7.24 -7.05 13.35
CA GLN A 148 7.51 -8.48 13.57
C GLN A 148 7.82 -8.85 15.04
N THR A 149 8.09 -7.86 15.89
CA THR A 149 8.36 -8.06 17.32
C THR A 149 7.15 -7.75 18.20
N LEU A 150 6.01 -7.40 17.61
CA LEU A 150 4.74 -7.24 18.33
C LEU A 150 4.05 -8.60 18.48
N THR A 151 3.52 -8.86 19.68
CA THR A 151 2.81 -10.11 19.98
C THR A 151 1.34 -10.07 19.55
N ASP A 152 0.77 -8.87 19.47
CA ASP A 152 -0.59 -8.65 19.00
C ASP A 152 -0.58 -8.56 17.47
N ALA A 153 -1.33 -9.46 16.82
CA ALA A 153 -1.32 -9.60 15.36
C ALA A 153 -1.95 -8.39 14.66
N ASP A 154 -2.98 -7.78 15.25
CA ASP A 154 -3.65 -6.62 14.66
C ASP A 154 -2.76 -5.37 14.74
N GLN A 155 -2.06 -5.17 15.86
CA GLN A 155 -1.06 -4.10 15.99
C GLN A 155 0.15 -4.32 15.08
N ALA A 156 0.61 -5.57 14.93
CA ALA A 156 1.66 -5.92 13.98
C ALA A 156 1.26 -5.55 12.55
N ALA A 157 0.07 -5.99 12.11
CA ALA A 157 -0.44 -5.70 10.78
C ALA A 157 -0.67 -4.19 10.57
N ALA A 158 -1.18 -3.47 11.57
CA ALA A 158 -1.38 -2.03 11.51
C ALA A 158 -0.05 -1.27 11.37
N LEU A 159 1.00 -1.67 12.09
CA LEU A 159 2.31 -1.05 11.98
C LEU A 159 3.00 -1.39 10.66
N GLU A 160 2.91 -2.65 10.20
CA GLU A 160 3.44 -3.08 8.91
C GLU A 160 2.78 -2.31 7.75
N ALA A 161 1.47 -2.05 7.85
CA ALA A 161 0.75 -1.21 6.88
C ALA A 161 1.30 0.23 6.79
N LEU A 162 2.09 0.71 7.74
CA LEU A 162 2.73 2.03 7.71
C LEU A 162 4.09 2.05 6.99
N ALA A 163 4.63 0.92 6.55
CA ALA A 163 5.96 0.82 5.93
C ALA A 163 6.15 1.75 4.71
N LEU A 164 5.28 1.66 3.68
CA LEU A 164 5.37 2.56 2.52
C LEU A 164 5.10 4.06 2.85
N PRO A 165 4.10 4.41 3.69
CA PRO A 165 3.96 5.76 4.21
C PRO A 165 5.24 6.26 4.90
N ALA A 166 5.90 5.41 5.68
CA ALA A 166 7.16 5.75 6.33
C ALA A 166 8.28 5.97 5.30
N LEU A 167 8.41 5.10 4.30
CA LEU A 167 9.34 5.27 3.18
C LEU A 167 9.13 6.62 2.47
N THR A 168 7.90 6.88 2.04
CA THR A 168 7.56 8.08 1.26
C THR A 168 7.74 9.36 2.09
N THR A 169 7.36 9.34 3.36
CA THR A 169 7.55 10.47 4.29
C THR A 169 9.04 10.70 4.57
N ALA A 170 9.81 9.64 4.82
CA ALA A 170 11.25 9.73 5.03
C ALA A 170 11.97 10.25 3.78
N ALA A 171 11.62 9.75 2.60
CA ALA A 171 12.19 10.19 1.33
C ALA A 171 11.83 11.64 0.98
N ALA A 172 10.73 12.18 1.50
CA ALA A 172 10.37 13.59 1.32
C ALA A 172 11.10 14.52 2.29
N HIS A 173 11.47 14.04 3.48
CA HIS A 173 12.06 14.84 4.55
C HIS A 173 13.59 14.77 4.65
N GLY A 174 14.18 13.68 4.16
CA GLY A 174 15.64 13.50 4.09
C GLY A 174 16.31 14.22 2.94
#